data_AF-A0A3C1VEZ6-F1
#
_entry.id   AF-A0A3C1VEZ6-F1
#
_cell.length_a   1.000
_cell.length_b   1.000
_cell.length_c   1.000
_cell.angle_alpha   90.00
_cell.angle_beta   90.00
_cell.angle_gamma   90.00
#
_symmetry.space_group_name_H-M   'P 1'
#
loop_
_entity.id
_entity.type
_entity.pdbx_description
1 polymer ?
#
loop_
_entity_poly.entity_id
_entity_poly.type
_entity_poly.pdbx_seq_one_letter_code
_entity_poly.pdbx_strand_id
1 'polypeptide(L)' 'MRGETKKADELYKWFLPLLRMDTVPKFVQLIKLVQQEAGMGHERVRAPRCVMAGAEHKAALETLKAALAKLPKL' A
#
# COMPACT_ATOMS: atom_id res chain seq x y z
N MET A 1 6.11 18.77 -16.83
CA MET A 1 4.96 17.84 -16.79
C MET A 1 4.46 17.62 -18.21
N ARG A 2 4.10 16.39 -18.62
CA ARG A 2 3.62 16.08 -19.98
C ARG A 2 2.16 16.46 -20.26
N GLY A 3 1.40 16.90 -19.25
CA GLY A 3 0.00 17.33 -19.42
C GLY A 3 -1.02 16.21 -19.63
N GLU A 4 -0.64 14.93 -19.45
CA GLU A 4 -1.50 13.76 -19.66
C GLU A 4 -2.49 13.55 -18.49
N THR A 5 -3.47 14.44 -18.35
CA THR A 5 -4.40 14.46 -17.20
C THR A 5 -5.22 13.18 -17.03
N LYS A 6 -5.67 12.55 -18.13
CA LYS A 6 -6.45 11.29 -18.08
C LYS A 6 -5.64 10.12 -17.51
N LYS A 7 -4.41 9.92 -18.00
CA LYS A 7 -3.51 8.87 -17.49
C LYS A 7 -3.16 9.09 -16.02
N ALA A 8 -2.95 10.35 -15.63
CA ALA A 8 -2.68 10.70 -14.25
C ALA A 8 -3.88 10.39 -13.33
N ASP A 9 -5.11 10.70 -13.76
CA ASP A 9 -6.33 10.40 -13.01
C ASP A 9 -6.57 8.89 -12.87
N GLU A 10 -6.33 8.10 -13.93
CA GLU A 10 -6.40 6.64 -13.88
C GLU A 10 -5.38 6.05 -12.90
N LEU A 11 -4.12 6.50 -12.97
CA LEU A 11 -3.08 6.07 -12.04
C LEU A 11 -3.42 6.47 -10.60
N TYR A 12 -3.92 7.70 -10.40
CA TYR A 12 -4.32 8.19 -9.09
C TYR A 12 -5.44 7.35 -8.49
N LYS A 13 -6.50 7.07 -9.25
CA LYS A 13 -7.63 6.25 -8.80
C LYS A 13 -7.20 4.84 -8.42
N TRP A 14 -6.31 4.24 -9.21
CA TRP A 14 -5.73 2.93 -8.90
C TRP A 14 -4.90 2.96 -7.61
N PHE A 15 -4.07 4.00 -7.42
CA PHE A 15 -3.14 4.09 -6.30
C PHE A 15 -3.78 4.62 -5.01
N LEU A 16 -4.93 5.31 -5.11
CA LEU A 16 -5.60 5.97 -3.98
C LEU A 16 -5.87 5.07 -2.77
N PRO A 17 -6.30 3.80 -2.90
CA PRO A 17 -6.44 2.90 -1.76
C PRO A 17 -5.11 2.66 -1.03
N LEU A 18 -3.99 2.60 -1.76
CA LEU A 18 -2.66 2.45 -1.17
C LEU A 18 -2.20 3.74 -0.51
N LEU A 19 -2.44 4.91 -1.13
CA LEU A 19 -2.16 6.21 -0.52
C LEU A 19 -2.88 6.42 0.82
N ARG A 20 -4.09 5.87 0.97
CA ARG A 20 -4.85 5.94 2.23
C ARG A 20 -4.21 5.12 3.37
N MET A 21 -3.33 4.17 3.08
CA MET A 21 -2.54 3.49 4.11
C MET A 21 -1.51 4.42 4.76
N ASP A 22 -1.12 5.50 4.09
CA ASP A 22 -0.13 6.46 4.59
C ASP A 22 -0.74 7.54 5.49
N THR A 23 -2.06 7.61 5.54
CA THR A 23 -2.79 8.65 6.28
C THR A 23 -3.32 8.18 7.63
N VAL A 24 -2.86 7.02 8.12
CA VAL A 24 -3.30 6.45 9.40
C VAL A 24 -2.13 6.27 10.39
N PRO A 25 -2.38 6.23 11.71
CA PRO A 25 -1.31 6.12 12.72
C PRO A 25 -0.40 4.88 12.57
N LYS A 26 -0.88 3.83 11.90
CA LYS A 26 -0.16 2.58 11.63
C LYS A 26 0.63 2.58 10.32
N PHE A 27 0.90 3.75 9.74
CA PHE A 27 1.67 3.91 8.50
C PHE A 27 2.95 3.05 8.49
N VAL A 28 3.76 3.12 9.56
CA VAL A 28 5.04 2.37 9.63
C VAL A 28 4.82 0.86 9.50
N GLN A 29 3.77 0.31 10.12
CA GLN A 29 3.46 -1.11 9.99
C GLN A 29 2.93 -1.45 8.58
N LEU A 30 2.10 -0.58 8.01
CA LEU A 30 1.52 -0.77 6.66
C LEU A 30 2.60 -0.73 5.58
N ILE A 31 3.49 0.27 5.60
CA ILE A 31 4.57 0.36 4.62
C ILE A 31 5.56 -0.82 4.75
N LYS A 32 5.78 -1.33 5.97
CA LYS A 32 6.59 -2.53 6.20
C LYS A 32 5.95 -3.79 5.64
N LEU A 33 4.63 -3.93 5.77
CA LEU A 33 3.88 -5.01 5.13
C LEU A 33 3.99 -4.91 3.60
N VAL A 34 3.76 -3.72 3.02
CA VAL A 34 3.89 -3.51 1.57
C VAL A 34 5.30 -3.83 1.07
N GLN A 35 6.35 -3.43 1.81
CA GLN A 35 7.73 -3.77 1.47
C GLN A 35 7.99 -5.28 1.44
N GLN A 36 7.42 -6.04 2.39
CA GLN A 36 7.53 -7.49 2.39
C GLN A 36 6.86 -8.11 1.17
N GLU A 37 5.62 -7.73 0.89
CA GLU A 37 4.84 -8.27 -0.22
C GLU A 37 5.40 -7.86 -1.60
N ALA A 38 6.09 -6.72 -1.68
CA ALA A 38 6.81 -6.28 -2.87
C ALA A 38 8.21 -6.91 -3.02
N GLY A 39 8.67 -7.74 -2.06
CA GLY A 39 10.02 -8.32 -2.07
C GLY A 39 11.15 -7.32 -1.81
N MET A 40 10.84 -6.17 -1.21
CA MET A 40 11.78 -5.07 -0.94
C MET A 40 12.13 -4.93 0.54
N GLY A 41 11.77 -5.91 1.38
CA GLY A 41 12.04 -5.87 2.82
C GLY A 41 11.29 -6.92 3.61
N HIS A 42 11.08 -6.63 4.90
CA HIS A 42 10.35 -7.49 5.84
C HIS A 42 9.39 -6.63 6.66
N GLU A 43 8.23 -7.18 7.01
CA GLU A 43 7.20 -6.53 7.82
C GLU A 43 7.63 -6.22 9.28
N ARG A 44 8.81 -6.70 9.69
CA ARG A 44 9.35 -6.47 11.04
C ARG A 44 9.53 -4.97 11.30
N VAL A 45 8.94 -4.52 12.40
CA VAL A 45 9.08 -3.17 12.94
C VAL A 45 9.96 -3.15 14.19
N ARG A 46 10.56 -1.99 14.48
CA ARG A 46 11.28 -1.76 15.72
C ARG A 46 10.29 -1.46 16.86
N ALA A 47 10.53 -2.04 18.03
CA ALA A 47 9.83 -1.70 19.27
C ALA A 47 9.86 -0.17 19.54
N PRO A 48 8.81 0.42 20.14
CA PRO A 48 7.68 -0.23 20.80
C PRO A 48 6.54 -0.66 19.85
N ARG A 49 6.68 -0.50 18.54
CA ARG A 49 5.68 -0.95 17.57
C ARG A 49 5.73 -2.47 17.42
N CYS A 50 4.56 -3.08 17.23
CA CYS A 50 4.42 -4.49 16.89
C CYS A 50 3.99 -4.66 15.44
N VAL A 51 4.30 -5.83 14.86
CA VAL A 51 3.78 -6.24 13.56
C VAL A 51 2.25 -6.31 13.65
N MET A 52 1.56 -5.87 12.60
CA MET A 52 0.09 -5.96 12.54
C MET A 52 -0.34 -7.42 12.46
N ALA A 53 -1.49 -7.73 13.04
CA ALA A 53 -2.04 -9.08 13.04
C ALA A 53 -3.56 -9.07 12.93
N GLY A 54 -4.15 -10.23 12.64
CA GLY A 54 -5.60 -10.40 12.61
C GLY A 54 -6.29 -9.61 11.49
N ALA A 55 -7.45 -9.04 11.79
CA ALA A 55 -8.33 -8.43 10.80
C ALA A 55 -7.69 -7.24 10.06
N GLU A 56 -6.91 -6.42 10.77
CA GLU A 56 -6.26 -5.25 10.15
C GLU A 56 -5.16 -5.62 9.16
N HIS A 57 -4.38 -6.65 9.49
CA HIS A 57 -3.36 -7.19 8.58
C HIS A 57 -4.01 -7.77 7.33
N LYS A 58 -5.05 -8.57 7.51
CA LYS A 58 -5.82 -9.15 6.40
C LYS A 58 -6.43 -8.07 5.49
N ALA A 59 -7.04 -7.03 6.06
CA ALA A 59 -7.63 -5.95 5.28
C ALA A 59 -6.59 -5.16 4.47
N ALA A 60 -5.42 -4.90 5.05
CA ALA A 60 -4.32 -4.25 4.34
C ALA A 60 -3.79 -5.13 3.20
N LEU A 61 -3.60 -6.42 3.47
CA LEU A 61 -3.13 -7.40 2.48
C LEU A 61 -4.13 -7.57 1.32
N GLU A 62 -5.44 -7.59 1.60
CA GLU A 62 -6.49 -7.63 0.58
C GLU A 62 -6.47 -6.37 -0.29
N THR A 63 -6.33 -5.20 0.32
CA THR A 63 -6.23 -3.93 -0.41
C THR A 63 -5.00 -3.91 -1.33
N LEU A 64 -3.86 -4.39 -0.83
CA LEU A 64 -2.64 -4.49 -1.62
C LEU A 64 -2.79 -5.47 -2.79
N LYS A 65 -3.32 -6.67 -2.54
CA LYS A 65 -3.57 -7.67 -3.59
C LYS A 65 -4.52 -7.15 -4.66
N ALA A 66 -5.59 -6.46 -4.26
CA ALA A 66 -6.54 -5.86 -5.18
C ALA A 66 -5.90 -4.77 -6.06
N ALA A 67 -5.01 -3.96 -5.49
CA ALA A 67 -4.26 -2.96 -6.25
C ALA A 67 -3.29 -3.63 -7.24
N LEU A 68 -2.47 -4.59 -6.78
CA LEU A 68 -1.51 -5.30 -7.65
C LEU A 68 -2.18 -6.03 -8.81
N ALA A 69 -3.34 -6.65 -8.58
CA ALA A 69 -4.11 -7.33 -9.63
C ALA A 69 -4.66 -6.37 -10.72
N LYS A 70 -4.79 -5.08 -10.40
CA LYS A 70 -5.36 -4.05 -11.30
C LYS A 70 -4.33 -3.02 -11.74
N LEU A 71 -3.04 -3.36 -11.72
CA LEU A 71 -1.97 -2.46 -12.11
C LEU A 71 -2.21 -1.89 -13.53
N PRO A 72 -2.35 -0.56 -13.71
CA PRO A 72 -2.55 0.05 -15.01
C PRO A 72 -1.31 -0.13 -15.89
N LYS A 73 -1.51 -0.43 -17.17
CA LYS A 73 -0.46 -0.37 -18.20
C LYS A 73 -0.48 1.05 -18.78
N LEU A 74 0.46 1.90 -18.37
CA LEU A 74 0.57 3.31 -18.78
C LEU A 74 1.41 3.52 -20.03
#